data_AF-A0A4Q1CFZ2-F1
#
_entry.id   AF-A0A4Q1CFZ2-F1
#
_cell.length_a   1.000
_cell.length_b   1.000
_cell.length_c   1.000
_cell.angle_alpha   90.00
_cell.angle_beta   90.00
_cell.angle_gamma   90.00
#
_symmetry.space_group_name_H-M   'P 1'
#
loop_
_entity.id
_entity.type
_entity.pdbx_description
1 polymer ?
#
loop_
_entity_poly.entity_id
_entity_poly.type
_entity_poly.pdbx_seq_one_letter_code
_entity_poly.pdbx_strand_id
1 'polypeptide(L)'
;MGAKELKKELVALIENTDNEELLSLLKEDLVFYGNTKNNDVTDHLNSKQLKELEQLANEDDFKDTVTLEEFKKATDKWRSK
;
A
#
# COMPACT_ATOMS: atom_id res chain seq x y z
N MET A 1 3.89 10.46 25.84
CA MET A 1 4.66 11.54 25.20
C MET A 1 3.66 12.49 24.57
N GLY A 2 3.73 13.79 24.81
CA GLY A 2 2.77 14.74 24.26
C GLY A 2 3.16 15.18 22.85
N ALA A 3 2.18 15.67 22.08
CA ALA A 3 2.39 16.10 20.70
C ALA A 3 3.44 17.23 20.57
N LYS A 4 3.59 18.06 21.61
CA LYS A 4 4.59 19.15 21.64
C LYS A 4 6.00 18.62 21.86
N GLU A 5 6.17 17.63 22.73
CA GLU A 5 7.46 16.98 22.94
C GLU A 5 7.91 16.23 21.67
N LEU A 6 7.00 15.46 21.06
CA LEU A 6 7.28 14.72 19.83
C LEU A 6 7.69 15.65 18.67
N LYS A 7 7.00 16.78 18.50
CA LYS A 7 7.34 17.75 17.46
C LYS A 7 8.74 18.33 17.64
N LYS A 8 9.15 18.65 18.88
CA LYS A 8 10.49 19.19 19.16
C LYS A 8 11.57 18.18 18.82
N GLU A 9 11.36 16.91 19.16
CA GLU A 9 12.30 15.83 18.88
C GLU A 9 12.45 15.59 17.37
N LEU A 10 11.33 15.54 16.63
CA LEU A 10 11.36 15.39 15.17
C LEU A 10 12.05 16.57 14.46
N VAL A 11 11.81 17.80 14.90
CA VAL A 11 12.50 18.98 14.34
C VAL A 11 14.00 18.88 14.58
N ALA A 12 14.44 18.48 15.79
CA ALA A 12 15.86 18.29 16.07
C ALA A 12 16.48 17.18 15.21
N LEU A 13 15.76 16.08 14.95
CA LEU A 13 16.24 15.01 14.07
C LEU A 13 16.39 15.50 12.62
N ILE A 14 15.42 16.27 12.12
CA ILE A 14 15.46 16.84 10.77
C ILE A 14 16.62 17.84 10.64
N GLU A 15 16.81 18.72 11.62
CA GLU A 15 17.88 19.73 11.64
C GLU A 15 19.29 19.10 11.65
N ASN A 16 19.44 17.90 12.20
CA ASN A 16 20.71 17.17 12.24
C ASN A 16 20.87 16.15 11.09
N THR A 17 19.95 16.13 10.12
CA THR A 17 20.00 15.20 8.98
C THR A 17 20.53 15.91 7.74
N ASP A 18 21.70 15.50 7.24
CA ASP A 18 22.30 16.03 6.01
C ASP A 18 21.90 15.24 4.74
N ASN A 19 21.11 14.16 4.88
CA ASN A 19 20.68 13.33 3.76
C ASN A 19 19.44 13.92 3.08
N GLU A 20 19.66 14.61 1.96
CA GLU A 20 18.62 15.27 1.18
C GLU A 20 17.57 14.29 0.60
N GLU A 21 17.98 13.08 0.19
CA GLU A 21 17.05 12.07 -0.33
C GLU A 21 16.08 11.61 0.78
N LEU A 22 16.60 11.36 1.98
CA LEU A 22 15.79 11.01 3.14
C LEU A 22 14.82 12.14 3.51
N LEU A 23 15.28 13.39 3.48
CA LEU A 23 14.44 14.55 3.74
C LEU A 23 13.35 14.74 2.67
N SER A 24 13.66 14.43 1.40
CA SER A 24 12.69 14.46 0.31
C SER A 24 11.62 13.39 0.49
N LEU A 25 12.00 12.16 0.85
CA LEU A 25 11.06 11.09 1.14
C LEU A 25 10.13 11.45 2.31
N LEU A 26 10.70 11.97 3.40
CA LEU A 26 9.92 12.40 4.56
C LEU A 26 8.92 13.51 4.20
N LYS A 27 9.30 14.42 3.32
CA LYS A 27 8.41 15.48 2.82
C LYS A 27 7.23 14.90 2.03
N GLU A 28 7.48 13.92 1.15
CA GLU A 28 6.42 13.27 0.39
C GLU A 28 5.41 12.57 1.30
N ASP A 29 5.90 11.83 2.31
CA ASP A 29 5.05 11.17 3.29
C ASP A 29 4.20 12.18 4.09
N LEU A 30 4.80 13.28 4.56
CA LEU A 30 4.08 14.33 5.29
C LEU A 30 3.00 14.98 4.43
N VAL A 31 3.27 15.19 3.13
CA VAL A 31 2.28 15.72 2.17
C VAL A 31 1.16 14.71 1.95
N PHE A 32 1.47 13.43 1.82
CA PHE A 32 0.49 12.37 1.67
C PHE A 32 -0.44 12.31 2.89
N TYR A 33 0.11 12.11 4.09
CA TYR A 33 -0.68 12.00 5.33
C TYR A 33 -1.42 13.30 5.70
N GLY A 34 -0.83 14.46 5.38
CA GLY A 34 -1.49 15.76 5.57
C GLY A 34 -2.72 15.95 4.69
N ASN A 35 -2.72 15.39 3.47
CA ASN A 35 -3.82 15.50 2.51
C ASN A 35 -4.86 14.37 2.63
N THR A 36 -4.45 13.18 3.07
CA THR A 36 -5.35 12.02 3.20
C THR A 36 -6.25 12.07 4.43
N LYS A 37 -6.13 13.07 5.32
CA LYS A 37 -6.85 13.13 6.61
C LYS A 37 -6.62 11.88 7.48
N ASN A 38 -5.47 11.22 7.33
CA ASN A 38 -5.19 9.89 7.87
C ASN A 38 -6.13 8.78 7.39
N ASN A 39 -6.83 8.95 6.26
CA ASN A 39 -7.56 7.86 5.64
C ASN A 39 -6.57 6.89 4.99
N ASP A 40 -6.46 5.70 5.56
CA ASP A 40 -5.79 4.56 5.00
C ASP A 40 -6.63 3.97 3.84
N VAL A 41 -5.98 3.31 2.88
CA VAL A 41 -6.66 2.56 1.81
C VAL A 41 -7.58 1.47 2.36
N THR A 42 -7.33 1.02 3.59
CA THR A 42 -8.14 0.04 4.31
C THR A 42 -9.32 0.63 5.09
N ASP A 43 -9.37 1.96 5.32
CA ASP A 43 -10.41 2.60 6.15
C ASP A 43 -11.81 2.56 5.53
N HIS A 44 -11.89 2.32 4.22
CA HIS A 44 -13.16 2.17 3.49
C HIS A 44 -13.59 0.71 3.34
N LEU A 45 -12.81 -0.24 3.84
CA LEU A 45 -13.10 -1.66 3.74
C LEU A 45 -13.95 -2.12 4.93
N ASN A 46 -15.04 -2.83 4.64
CA ASN A 46 -15.78 -3.52 5.67
C ASN A 46 -15.05 -4.81 6.12
N SER A 47 -15.49 -5.42 7.22
CA SER A 47 -14.83 -6.60 7.80
C SER A 47 -14.75 -7.80 6.86
N LYS A 48 -15.68 -7.92 5.88
CA LYS A 48 -15.61 -8.98 4.87
C LYS A 48 -14.52 -8.69 3.86
N GLN A 49 -14.42 -7.45 3.38
CA GLN A 49 -13.40 -7.01 2.43
C GLN A 49 -11.99 -7.06 3.03
N LEU A 50 -11.83 -6.71 4.31
CA LEU A 50 -10.55 -6.85 5.02
C LEU A 50 -10.10 -8.31 5.07
N LYS A 51 -11.03 -9.23 5.33
CA LYS A 51 -10.74 -10.67 5.36
C LYS A 51 -10.40 -11.23 3.98
N GLU A 52 -11.07 -10.77 2.93
CA GLU A 52 -10.74 -11.12 1.54
C GLU A 52 -9.36 -10.59 1.16
N LEU A 53 -9.01 -9.36 1.56
CA LEU A 53 -7.70 -8.77 1.34
C LEU A 53 -6.60 -9.56 2.06
N GLU A 54 -6.82 -9.93 3.32
CA GLU A 54 -5.88 -10.76 4.08
C GLU A 54 -5.70 -12.15 3.44
N GLN A 55 -6.75 -12.73 2.88
CA GLN A 55 -6.66 -13.98 2.16
C GLN A 55 -5.84 -13.84 0.88
N LEU A 56 -6.09 -12.81 0.07
CA LEU A 56 -5.34 -12.52 -1.15
C LEU A 56 -3.86 -12.24 -0.86
N ALA A 57 -3.57 -11.49 0.20
CA ALA A 57 -2.18 -11.16 0.58
C ALA A 57 -1.36 -12.38 1.04
N ASN A 58 -2.03 -13.45 1.49
CA ASN A 58 -1.40 -14.69 1.92
C ASN A 58 -1.58 -15.84 0.92
N GLU A 59 -2.18 -15.56 -0.24
CA GLU A 59 -2.37 -16.54 -1.30
C GLU A 59 -1.06 -16.79 -2.05
N ASP A 60 -0.88 -17.99 -2.59
CA ASP A 60 0.26 -18.29 -3.45
C ASP A 60 0.15 -17.49 -4.75
N ASP A 61 1.18 -16.71 -5.08
CA ASP A 61 1.26 -15.88 -6.29
C ASP A 61 0.92 -16.67 -7.58
N PHE A 62 1.16 -17.99 -7.58
CA PHE A 62 0.92 -18.86 -8.72
C PHE A 62 -0.42 -19.60 -8.68
N LYS A 63 -1.22 -19.46 -7.61
CA LYS A 63 -2.47 -20.21 -7.45
C LYS A 63 -3.46 -19.98 -8.60
N ASP A 64 -3.57 -18.72 -9.03
CA ASP A 64 -4.44 -18.32 -10.14
C ASP A 64 -3.68 -18.13 -11.47
N THR A 65 -2.40 -18.49 -11.50
CA THR A 65 -1.60 -18.44 -12.72
C THR A 65 -1.95 -19.64 -13.60
N VAL A 66 -2.61 -19.37 -14.73
CA VAL A 66 -2.86 -20.38 -15.75
C VAL A 66 -1.70 -20.50 -16.72
N THR A 67 -1.48 -21.71 -17.23
CA THR A 67 -0.50 -21.92 -18.29
C THR A 67 -0.97 -21.30 -19.61
N LEU A 68 -0.03 -21.01 -20.51
CA LEU A 68 -0.34 -20.46 -21.83
C LEU A 68 -1.32 -21.35 -22.64
N GLU A 69 -1.27 -22.66 -22.44
CA GLU A 69 -2.16 -23.61 -23.11
C GLU A 69 -3.59 -23.56 -22.56
N GLU A 70 -3.74 -23.43 -21.24
CA GLU A 70 -5.04 -23.26 -20.59
C GLU A 70 -5.67 -21.93 -20.98
N PHE A 71 -4.87 -20.86 -21.05
CA PHE A 71 -5.31 -19.57 -21.55
C PHE A 71 -5.82 -19.65 -23.00
N LYS A 72 -5.08 -20.34 -23.88
CA LYS A 72 -5.50 -20.55 -25.28
C LYS A 72 -6.81 -21.32 -25.37
N LYS A 73 -6.95 -22.43 -24.64
CA LYS A 73 -8.18 -23.24 -24.61
C LYS A 73 -9.38 -22.45 -24.07
N ALA A 74 -9.19 -21.66 -23.02
CA ALA A 74 -10.25 -20.80 -22.47
C ALA A 74 -10.66 -19.71 -23.46
N THR A 75 -9.69 -19.11 -24.15
CA THR A 75 -9.93 -18.08 -25.18
C THR A 75 -10.66 -18.64 -26.39
N ASP A 76 -10.27 -19.83 -26.87
CA ASP A 76 -10.93 -20.50 -27.99
C ASP A 76 -12.37 -20.88 -27.66
N LYS A 77 -12.62 -21.38 -26.43
CA LYS A 77 -13.96 -21.68 -25.93
C LYS A 77 -14.84 -20.43 -25.79
N TRP A 78 -14.26 -19.30 -25.42
CA TRP A 78 -14.97 -18.02 -25.34
C TRP A 78 -15.32 -17.49 -26.74
N ARG A 79 -14.40 -17.63 -27.71
CA ARG A 79 -14.61 -17.22 -29.11
C ARG A 79 -15.60 -18.10 -29.87
N SER A 80 -15.81 -19.35 -29.45
CA SER A 80 -16.77 -20.27 -30.07
C SER A 80 -18.20 -20.16 -29.51
N LYS A 81 -18.47 -19.17 -28.64
CA LYS A 81 -19.80 -18.81 -28.14
C LYS A 81 -20.35 -17.64 -28.94
#